data_AF-A0A143B479-F1
#
_entry.id   AF-A0A143B479-F1
#
_cell.length_a   1.000
_cell.length_b   1.000
_cell.length_c   1.000
_cell.angle_alpha   90.00
_cell.angle_beta   90.00
_cell.angle_gamma   90.00
#
_symmetry.space_group_name_H-M   'P 1'
#
loop_
_entity.id
_entity.type
_entity.pdbx_description
1 polymer ?
#
loop_
_entity_poly.entity_id
_entity_poly.type
_entity_poly.pdbx_seq_one_letter_code
_entity_poly.pdbx_strand_id
1 'polypeptide(L)'
;MKKLIGLILVAAIGYGYYTNPGFEAHQQAIVEVCQLPEGEATEQALAQLDYSNFFIASTVKDTIRLTLVSYGFLGRVKVVDPEWPETGKAVK
;
A
#
# COMPACT_ATOMS: atom_id res chain seq x y z
N MET A 1 -4.90 -29.85 -21.85
CA MET A 1 -4.61 -29.55 -20.43
C MET A 1 -3.50 -28.53 -20.24
N LYS A 2 -2.26 -28.76 -20.73
CA LYS A 2 -1.14 -27.78 -20.57
C LYS A 2 -1.46 -26.37 -21.12
N LYS A 3 -2.10 -26.28 -22.29
CA LYS A 3 -2.56 -25.01 -22.88
C LYS A 3 -3.64 -24.30 -22.05
N LEU A 4 -4.53 -25.06 -21.39
CA LEU A 4 -5.59 -24.52 -20.55
C LEU A 4 -5.03 -23.97 -19.23
N ILE A 5 -4.08 -24.67 -18.62
CA ILE A 5 -3.36 -24.21 -17.43
C ILE A 5 -2.64 -22.89 -17.72
N GLY A 6 -1.97 -22.78 -18.88
CA GLY A 6 -1.34 -21.54 -19.31
C GLY A 6 -2.32 -20.38 -19.43
N LEU A 7 -3.49 -20.61 -20.06
CA LEU A 7 -4.54 -19.59 -20.18
C LEU A 7 -5.08 -19.14 -18.81
N ILE A 8 -5.31 -20.07 -17.89
CA ILE A 8 -5.78 -19.76 -16.53
C ILE A 8 -4.75 -18.92 -15.77
N LEU A 9 -3.46 -19.25 -15.87
CA LEU A 9 -2.39 -18.49 -15.21
C LEU A 9 -2.28 -17.07 -15.76
N VAL A 10 -2.34 -16.89 -17.09
CA VAL A 10 -2.32 -15.56 -17.71
C VAL A 10 -3.53 -14.75 -17.29
N ALA A 11 -4.72 -15.35 -17.26
CA ALA A 11 -5.93 -14.68 -16.80
C ALA A 11 -5.83 -14.28 -15.32
N ALA A 12 -5.31 -15.16 -14.46
CA ALA A 12 -5.13 -14.89 -13.03
C ALA A 12 -4.14 -13.75 -12.77
N ILE A 13 -2.99 -13.75 -13.46
CA ILE A 13 -1.99 -12.67 -13.35
C ILE A 13 -2.55 -11.36 -13.90
N GLY A 14 -3.22 -11.40 -15.06
CA GLY A 14 -3.84 -10.23 -15.67
C GLY A 14 -4.90 -9.60 -14.76
N TYR A 15 -5.74 -10.43 -14.14
CA TYR A 15 -6.74 -9.97 -13.17
C TYR A 15 -6.09 -9.41 -11.90
N GLY A 16 -5.08 -10.09 -11.35
CA GLY A 16 -4.34 -9.62 -10.19
C GLY A 16 -3.64 -8.29 -10.44
N TYR A 17 -3.05 -8.11 -11.62
CA TYR A 17 -2.44 -6.84 -12.02
C TYR A 17 -3.46 -5.72 -12.20
N TYR A 18 -4.57 -6.00 -12.89
CA TYR A 18 -5.64 -5.01 -13.13
C TYR A 18 -6.28 -4.52 -11.83
N THR A 19 -6.40 -5.41 -10.83
CA THR A 19 -6.99 -5.09 -9.54
C THR A 19 -5.97 -4.63 -8.51
N ASN A 20 -4.68 -4.58 -8.82
CA ASN A 20 -3.66 -4.22 -7.84
C ASN A 20 -3.82 -2.74 -7.42
N PRO A 21 -4.05 -2.43 -6.13
CA PRO A 21 -4.25 -1.06 -5.71
C PRO A 21 -2.97 -0.23 -5.89
N GLY A 22 -3.13 0.95 -6.49
CA GLY A 22 -2.07 1.93 -6.65
C GLY A 22 -1.84 2.77 -5.38
N PHE A 23 -0.79 3.60 -5.41
CA PHE A 23 -0.36 4.39 -4.26
C PHE A 23 -1.47 5.27 -3.66
N GLU A 24 -2.31 5.89 -4.50
CA GLU A 24 -3.42 6.73 -4.05
C GLU A 24 -4.41 5.97 -3.16
N ALA A 25 -4.76 4.72 -3.54
CA ALA A 25 -5.64 3.87 -2.74
C ALA A 25 -5.01 3.54 -1.38
N HIS A 26 -3.68 3.39 -1.33
CA HIS A 26 -2.98 3.23 -0.07
C HIS A 26 -3.00 4.51 0.77
N GLN A 27 -2.75 5.67 0.18
CA GLN A 27 -2.78 6.96 0.88
C GLN A 27 -4.16 7.22 1.50
N GLN A 28 -5.23 7.00 0.73
CA GLN A 28 -6.61 7.14 1.22
C GLN A 28 -6.87 6.25 2.44
N ALA A 29 -6.51 4.96 2.36
CA ALA A 29 -6.68 4.04 3.47
C ALA A 29 -5.83 4.40 4.69
N ILE A 30 -4.61 4.90 4.49
CA ILE A 30 -3.73 5.35 5.59
C ILE A 30 -4.29 6.60 6.25
N VAL A 31 -4.74 7.59 5.49
CA VAL A 31 -5.36 8.81 6.05
C VAL A 31 -6.58 8.47 6.89
N GLU A 32 -7.44 7.56 6.39
CA GLU A 32 -8.64 7.12 7.10
C GLU A 32 -8.32 6.32 8.37
N VAL A 33 -7.48 5.27 8.27
CA VAL A 33 -7.21 4.36 9.39
C VAL A 33 -6.32 5.01 10.45
N CYS A 34 -5.32 5.78 10.04
CA CYS A 34 -4.39 6.44 10.95
C CYS A 34 -4.89 7.82 11.42
N GLN A 35 -6.10 8.23 11.00
CA GLN A 35 -6.76 9.48 11.40
C GLN A 35 -5.87 10.72 11.21
N LEU A 36 -5.23 10.82 10.04
CA LEU A 36 -4.33 11.92 9.75
C LEU A 36 -5.09 13.25 9.60
N PRO A 37 -4.56 14.37 10.13
CA PRO A 37 -5.24 15.67 10.07
C PRO A 37 -5.19 16.28 8.65
N GLU A 38 -6.25 16.90 8.18
CA GLU A 38 -6.24 17.51 6.84
C GLU A 38 -5.19 18.63 6.68
N GLY A 39 -4.67 18.78 5.46
CA GLY A 39 -3.77 19.85 5.06
C GLY A 39 -2.29 19.45 4.99
N GLU A 40 -1.42 20.47 5.06
CA GLU A 40 0.01 20.37 4.76
C GLU A 40 0.74 19.31 5.63
N ALA A 41 0.30 19.12 6.88
CA ALA A 41 0.87 18.11 7.77
C ALA A 41 0.67 16.68 7.25
N THR A 42 -0.47 16.38 6.63
CA THR A 42 -0.72 15.05 6.02
C THR A 42 0.10 14.86 4.77
N GLU A 43 0.21 15.88 3.92
CA GLU A 43 1.04 15.80 2.71
C GLU A 43 2.50 15.53 3.07
N GLN A 44 3.03 16.21 4.08
CA GLN A 44 4.40 15.99 4.58
C GLN A 44 4.57 14.60 5.21
N ALA A 45 3.58 14.09 5.94
CA ALA A 45 3.63 12.74 6.48
C ALA A 45 3.64 11.70 5.35
N LEU A 46 2.70 11.79 4.40
CA LEU A 46 2.60 10.86 3.28
C LEU A 46 3.82 10.91 2.35
N ALA A 47 4.54 12.03 2.29
CA ALA A 47 5.79 12.15 1.53
C ALA A 47 6.93 11.26 2.07
N GLN A 48 6.82 10.77 3.31
CA GLN A 48 7.80 9.85 3.91
C GLN A 48 7.50 8.39 3.58
N LEU A 49 6.44 8.13 2.81
CA LEU A 49 6.03 6.79 2.42
C LEU A 49 6.56 6.42 1.04
N ASP A 50 7.08 5.21 0.90
CA ASP A 50 7.57 4.65 -0.35
C ASP A 50 6.67 3.50 -0.83
N TYR A 51 6.26 3.58 -2.08
CA TYR A 51 5.37 2.63 -2.73
C TYR A 51 6.16 1.61 -3.54
N SER A 52 5.83 0.33 -3.38
CA SER A 52 6.41 -0.75 -4.17
C SER A 52 5.31 -1.59 -4.81
N ASN A 53 5.47 -1.87 -6.10
CA ASN A 53 4.54 -2.68 -6.90
C ASN A 53 5.18 -4.01 -7.28
N PHE A 54 4.52 -5.12 -6.93
CA PHE A 54 4.93 -6.49 -7.21
C PHE A 54 3.99 -7.17 -8.23
N PHE A 55 3.49 -6.41 -9.19
CA PHE A 55 2.50 -6.79 -10.21
C PHE A 55 1.11 -7.05 -9.66
N ILE A 56 0.92 -8.16 -8.93
CA ILE A 56 -0.40 -8.58 -8.42
C ILE A 56 -0.70 -8.05 -7.02
N ALA A 57 0.33 -7.54 -6.34
CA ALA A 57 0.26 -6.98 -5.00
C ALA A 57 1.10 -5.71 -4.94
N SER A 58 0.84 -4.89 -3.93
CA SER A 58 1.57 -3.65 -3.68
C SER A 58 1.75 -3.42 -2.19
N THR A 59 2.73 -2.62 -1.84
CA THR A 59 3.03 -2.28 -0.45
C THR A 59 3.44 -0.83 -0.33
N VAL A 60 3.16 -0.24 0.84
CA VAL A 60 3.69 1.05 1.23
C VAL A 60 4.44 0.90 2.54
N LYS A 61 5.66 1.41 2.57
CA LYS A 61 6.55 1.39 3.74
C LYS A 61 6.93 2.81 4.14
N ASP A 62 7.29 2.98 5.40
CA ASP A 62 7.96 4.19 5.89
C ASP A 62 9.43 4.19 5.43
N THR A 63 9.88 5.29 4.81
CA THR A 63 11.28 5.46 4.39
C THR A 63 12.24 5.70 5.55
N ILE A 64 11.75 6.28 6.65
CA ILE A 64 12.57 6.60 7.82
C ILE A 64 12.74 5.37 8.71
N ARG A 65 11.65 4.67 9.01
CA ARG A 65 11.67 3.51 9.91
C ARG A 65 11.86 2.17 9.21
N LEU A 66 11.73 2.14 7.88
CA LEU A 66 11.77 0.91 7.09
C LEU A 66 10.71 -0.11 7.52
N THR A 67 9.60 0.35 8.10
CA THR A 67 8.46 -0.48 8.51
C THR A 67 7.39 -0.51 7.44
N LEU A 68 6.71 -1.65 7.32
CA LEU A 68 5.57 -1.77 6.43
C LEU A 68 4.36 -1.05 7.04
N VAL A 69 3.75 -0.12 6.30
CA VAL A 69 2.59 0.64 6.76
C VAL A 69 1.30 0.05 6.21
N SER A 70 1.30 -0.36 4.94
CA SER A 70 0.16 -1.04 4.33
C SER A 70 0.56 -1.98 3.21
N TYR A 71 -0.31 -2.94 2.90
CA TYR A 71 -0.21 -3.80 1.72
C TYR A 71 -1.54 -3.87 0.99
N GLY A 72 -1.47 -4.22 -0.29
CA GLY A 72 -2.59 -4.18 -1.21
C GLY A 72 -2.61 -5.41 -2.12
N PHE A 73 -3.81 -5.96 -2.34
CA PHE A 73 -4.04 -7.12 -3.20
C PHE A 73 -5.53 -7.20 -3.61
N LEU A 74 -5.82 -7.50 -4.88
CA LEU A 74 -7.17 -7.67 -5.42
C LEU A 74 -8.14 -6.52 -5.08
N GLY A 75 -7.69 -5.28 -5.26
CA GLY A 75 -8.49 -4.07 -5.06
C GLY A 75 -8.71 -3.71 -3.59
N ARG A 76 -8.04 -4.41 -2.67
CA ARG A 76 -8.14 -4.16 -1.23
C ARG A 76 -6.82 -3.67 -0.69
N VAL A 77 -6.88 -2.65 0.14
CA VAL A 77 -5.75 -2.17 0.94
C VAL A 77 -5.98 -2.54 2.38
N LYS A 78 -4.93 -2.97 3.07
CA LYS A 78 -4.90 -3.14 4.52
C LYS A 78 -3.77 -2.33 5.11
N VAL A 79 -4.12 -1.44 6.03
CA VAL A 79 -3.16 -0.76 6.90
C VAL A 79 -2.76 -1.72 8.03
N VAL A 80 -1.47 -1.92 8.20
CA VAL A 80 -0.90 -2.85 9.19
C VAL A 80 -0.20 -2.14 10.34
N ASP A 81 0.11 -0.86 10.17
CA ASP A 81 0.69 0.01 11.20
C ASP A 81 -0.19 1.26 11.40
N PRO A 82 -1.32 1.14 12.12
CA PRO A 82 -2.25 2.26 12.34
C PRO A 82 -1.66 3.35 13.26
N GLU A 83 -0.65 3.01 14.07
CA GLU A 83 0.04 3.92 15.00
C GLU A 83 1.26 4.59 14.36
N TRP A 84 1.52 4.30 13.09
CA TRP A 84 2.64 4.84 12.33
C TRP A 84 2.87 6.36 12.50
N PRO A 85 1.83 7.23 12.51
CA PRO A 85 2.05 8.68 12.65
C PRO A 85 2.63 9.10 13.99
N GLU A 86 2.35 8.35 15.06
CA GLU A 86 2.74 8.73 16.43
C GLU A 86 4.18 8.34 16.76
N THR A 87 4.65 7.25 16.18
CA THR A 87 5.98 6.69 16.44
C THR A 87 7.12 7.56 15.85
N GLY A 88 6.79 8.61 15.10
CA GLY A 88 7.75 9.55 14.50
C GLY A 88 8.26 10.59 15.48
N LYS A 89 7.64 10.65 16.67
CA LYS A 89 8.06 11.52 17.78
C LYS A 89 9.21 10.91 18.61
N ALA A 90 9.54 9.64 18.40
CA ALA A 90 10.48 8.89 19.25
C ALA A 90 11.96 8.98 18.82
N VAL A 91 12.26 9.59 17.67
CA VAL A 91 13.64 9.83 17.22
C VAL A 91 13.88 11.34 17.17
N LYS A 92 14.18 11.91 18.34
CA LYS A 92 14.79 13.24 18.49
C LYS A 92 16.14 13.08 19.17
#